data_AF-A0A397TZH4-F1
#
_entry.id   AF-A0A397TZH4-F1
#
_cell.length_a   1.000
_cell.length_b   1.000
_cell.length_c   1.000
_cell.angle_alpha   90.00
_cell.angle_beta   90.00
_cell.angle_gamma   90.00
#
_symmetry.space_group_name_H-M   'P 1'
#
loop_
_entity.id
_entity.type
_entity.pdbx_description
1 polymer ?
#
loop_
_entity_poly.entity_id
_entity_poly.type
_entity_poly.pdbx_seq_one_letter_code
_entity_poly.pdbx_strand_id
1 'polypeptide(L)'
;MVPHTNRKNIEFDLLKRYTTLQSIRHLADGGFDSRYSRPSIDFIIMFQDSKYLFKDWFITKDLLDIDNKESEICSQSNNIQNIKLRKPIPSYKQMIKTDTALFYSDLALAYQNFRYNASLVNKSYNFYEYTSYIQNNGYSEVKCHLHKNNVVAIHTNDYSEGYAMIKAIFKHKSSNGSYYLFIYVDWFEDISRKHIKVNCPIFVLRQDTSRCKIFPLTIMDGVRKTHFVHDCNTGCQDNNHDLEHNQYLNNIFFFKAI
;
A
#
# COMPACT_ATOMS: atom_id res chain seq x y z
N MET A 1 -1.94 13.70 30.07
CA MET A 1 -2.57 14.51 28.99
C MET A 1 -2.16 13.88 27.67
N VAL A 2 -3.05 13.08 27.09
CA VAL A 2 -2.76 12.25 25.90
C VAL A 2 -2.73 13.16 24.67
N PRO A 3 -1.68 13.14 23.83
CA PRO A 3 -1.62 14.04 22.69
C PRO A 3 -2.50 13.51 21.56
N HIS A 4 -3.66 14.13 21.40
CA HIS A 4 -4.54 13.91 20.28
C HIS A 4 -3.91 14.46 19.00
N THR A 5 -3.54 13.60 18.07
CA THR A 5 -3.49 13.96 16.65
C THR A 5 -4.79 13.50 16.02
N ASN A 6 -5.54 14.44 15.46
CA ASN A 6 -6.73 14.19 14.67
C ASN A 6 -7.95 13.53 15.38
N ARG A 7 -8.11 13.71 16.71
CA ARG A 7 -9.14 12.98 17.50
C ARG A 7 -9.14 11.45 17.25
N LYS A 8 -8.07 10.90 16.68
CA LYS A 8 -7.81 9.48 16.48
C LYS A 8 -6.56 9.16 17.27
N ASN A 9 -6.68 8.27 18.24
CA ASN A 9 -5.55 7.91 19.09
C ASN A 9 -4.49 7.24 18.22
N ILE A 10 -3.25 7.74 18.19
CA ILE A 10 -2.14 7.13 17.42
C ILE A 10 -1.99 5.65 17.80
N GLU A 11 -2.23 5.34 19.08
CA GLU A 11 -2.28 3.98 19.61
C GLU A 11 -3.33 3.12 18.89
N PHE A 12 -4.49 3.67 18.53
CA PHE A 12 -5.52 2.97 17.77
C PHE A 12 -5.14 2.70 16.32
N ASP A 13 -4.41 3.61 15.67
CA ASP A 13 -3.95 3.40 14.30
C ASP A 13 -2.80 2.38 14.24
N LEU A 14 -1.97 2.32 15.28
CA LEU A 14 -0.95 1.27 15.47
C LEU A 14 -1.57 -0.10 15.80
N LEU A 15 -2.68 -0.14 16.57
CA LEU A 15 -3.49 -1.34 16.86
C LEU A 15 -4.26 -1.88 15.65
N LYS A 16 -4.48 -1.05 14.63
CA LYS A 16 -5.55 -1.24 13.62
C LYS A 16 -5.42 -2.47 12.75
N ARG A 17 -4.29 -3.19 12.75
CA ARG A 17 -4.14 -4.38 11.88
C ARG A 17 -3.51 -5.63 12.46
N TYR A 18 -2.82 -5.62 13.61
CA TYR A 18 -1.98 -6.79 13.94
C TYR A 18 -1.92 -7.30 15.39
N THR A 19 -2.99 -7.10 16.13
CA THR A 19 -3.34 -8.02 17.24
C THR A 19 -4.86 -8.12 17.36
N THR A 20 -5.60 -7.91 16.27
CA THR A 20 -6.91 -7.31 16.47
C THR A 20 -7.92 -8.20 17.17
N LEU A 21 -7.88 -9.52 17.00
CA LEU A 21 -8.76 -10.39 17.79
C LEU A 21 -8.31 -10.52 19.25
N GLN A 22 -7.02 -10.58 19.54
CA GLN A 22 -6.52 -10.67 20.92
C GLN A 22 -6.62 -9.34 21.65
N SER A 23 -6.35 -8.22 20.99
CA SER A 23 -6.55 -6.87 21.51
C SER A 23 -8.03 -6.52 21.60
N ILE A 24 -8.88 -6.88 20.62
CA ILE A 24 -10.35 -6.74 20.76
C ILE A 24 -10.87 -7.65 21.87
N ARG A 25 -10.38 -8.89 21.99
CA ARG A 25 -10.78 -9.81 23.06
C ARG A 25 -10.35 -9.30 24.42
N HIS A 26 -9.09 -8.88 24.57
CA HIS A 26 -8.59 -8.23 25.78
C HIS A 26 -9.37 -6.95 26.11
N LEU A 27 -9.75 -6.15 25.11
CA LEU A 27 -10.61 -4.98 25.27
C LEU A 27 -12.06 -5.34 25.66
N ALA A 28 -12.64 -6.39 25.05
CA ALA A 28 -13.98 -6.90 25.36
C ALA A 28 -14.04 -7.57 26.74
N ASP A 29 -12.94 -8.18 27.19
CA ASP A 29 -12.73 -8.75 28.51
C ASP A 29 -12.39 -7.66 29.57
N GLY A 30 -12.52 -6.37 29.22
CA GLY A 30 -12.35 -5.24 30.16
C GLY A 30 -10.89 -4.89 30.47
N GLY A 31 -9.94 -5.25 29.61
CA GLY A 31 -8.51 -5.05 29.84
C GLY A 31 -7.91 -6.03 30.85
N PHE A 32 -8.57 -7.17 31.09
CA PHE A 32 -8.07 -8.18 32.01
C PHE A 32 -7.01 -9.06 31.32
N ASP A 33 -5.82 -9.12 31.89
CA ASP A 33 -4.76 -10.04 31.52
C ASP A 33 -4.27 -10.72 32.80
N SER A 34 -4.36 -12.05 32.87
CA SER A 34 -3.96 -12.85 34.03
C SER A 34 -2.51 -12.64 34.51
N ARG A 35 -1.65 -12.07 33.66
CA ARG A 35 -0.26 -11.74 33.98
C ARG A 35 -0.13 -10.44 34.77
N TYR A 36 -1.17 -9.60 34.80
CA TYR A 36 -1.19 -8.32 35.50
C TYR A 36 -2.35 -8.27 36.49
N SER A 37 -2.05 -7.92 37.74
CA SER A 37 -3.01 -7.98 38.86
C SER A 37 -4.07 -6.87 38.86
N ARG A 38 -4.03 -5.94 37.91
CA ARG A 38 -5.04 -4.86 37.76
C ARG A 38 -5.28 -4.55 36.28
N PRO A 39 -6.55 -4.35 35.87
CA PRO A 39 -6.85 -3.85 34.54
C PRO A 39 -6.35 -2.41 34.38
N SER A 40 -5.90 -2.07 33.18
CA SER A 40 -5.43 -0.71 32.89
C SER A 40 -6.62 0.24 32.74
N ILE A 41 -6.69 1.24 33.63
CA ILE A 41 -7.77 2.24 33.67
C ILE A 41 -7.82 3.03 32.35
N ASP A 42 -6.66 3.36 31.78
CA ASP A 42 -6.57 4.08 30.51
C ASP A 42 -7.16 3.26 29.35
N PHE A 43 -7.06 1.92 29.40
CA PHE A 43 -7.65 1.01 28.41
C PHE A 43 -9.18 0.87 28.55
N ILE A 44 -9.71 0.90 29.77
CA ILE A 44 -11.17 0.86 30.01
C ILE A 44 -11.83 2.11 29.46
N ILE A 45 -11.21 3.28 29.67
CA ILE A 45 -11.66 4.56 29.09
C ILE A 45 -11.59 4.49 27.56
N MET A 46 -10.54 3.89 27.01
CA MET A 46 -10.39 3.62 25.56
C MET A 46 -11.53 2.79 24.95
N PHE A 47 -12.06 1.80 25.67
CA PHE A 47 -13.09 0.89 25.16
C PHE A 47 -14.49 1.52 25.11
N GLN A 48 -14.78 2.48 26.00
CA GLN A 48 -16.06 3.19 26.01
C GLN A 48 -16.29 3.99 24.71
N ASP A 49 -15.20 4.39 24.02
CA ASP A 49 -15.22 5.09 22.72
C ASP A 49 -15.08 4.14 21.50
N SER A 50 -15.29 2.83 21.69
CA SER A 50 -15.08 1.78 20.67
C SER A 50 -15.87 1.94 19.37
N LYS A 51 -16.95 2.73 19.34
CA LYS A 51 -17.69 3.04 18.10
C LYS A 51 -16.80 3.69 17.04
N TYR A 52 -15.80 4.48 17.42
CA TYR A 52 -14.87 5.11 16.47
C TYR A 52 -13.80 4.16 15.95
N LEU A 53 -13.39 3.20 16.78
CA LEU A 53 -12.43 2.14 16.46
C LEU A 53 -12.88 1.31 15.25
N PHE A 54 -14.19 1.00 15.19
CA PHE A 54 -14.79 0.14 14.18
C PHE A 54 -15.52 0.88 13.06
N LYS A 55 -15.58 2.21 13.10
CA LYS A 55 -16.37 3.01 12.13
C LYS A 55 -15.92 2.80 10.68
N ASP A 56 -14.63 2.55 10.47
CA ASP A 56 -14.01 2.33 9.16
C ASP A 56 -13.73 0.84 8.88
N TRP A 57 -14.22 -0.07 9.75
CA TRP A 57 -14.02 -1.51 9.60
C TRP A 57 -15.05 -2.08 8.63
N PHE A 58 -14.57 -2.60 7.51
CA PHE A 58 -15.38 -3.40 6.59
C PHE A 58 -14.77 -4.79 6.49
N ILE A 59 -15.62 -5.81 6.59
CA ILE A 59 -15.24 -7.16 6.18
C ILE A 59 -15.23 -7.11 4.65
N THR A 60 -14.04 -7.22 4.04
CA THR A 60 -13.95 -7.70 2.66
C THR A 60 -14.47 -9.12 2.65
N LYS A 61 -15.78 -9.28 2.48
CA LYS A 61 -16.33 -10.49 1.89
C LYS A 61 -15.57 -10.61 0.57
N ASP A 62 -14.91 -11.75 0.31
CA ASP A 62 -14.36 -12.04 -1.01
C ASP A 62 -15.48 -11.72 -2.00
N LEU A 63 -15.39 -10.54 -2.62
CA LEU A 63 -16.44 -10.03 -3.49
C LEU A 63 -16.44 -10.99 -4.65
N LEU A 64 -17.46 -11.85 -4.64
CA LEU A 64 -17.76 -12.87 -5.62
C LEU A 64 -17.38 -12.35 -7.00
N ASP A 65 -16.66 -13.18 -7.73
CA ASP A 65 -16.17 -12.90 -9.07
C ASP A 65 -17.33 -12.45 -9.96
N ILE A 66 -17.49 -11.13 -10.07
CA ILE A 66 -18.29 -10.54 -11.14
C ILE A 66 -17.37 -10.64 -12.37
N ASP A 67 -17.67 -11.60 -13.23
CA ASP A 67 -17.07 -11.82 -14.54
C ASP A 67 -17.27 -10.57 -15.41
N ASN A 68 -16.42 -9.58 -15.21
CA ASN A 68 -16.17 -8.60 -16.25
C ASN A 68 -15.24 -9.26 -17.25
N LYS A 69 -15.74 -9.46 -18.48
CA LYS A 69 -14.98 -9.88 -19.66
C LYS A 69 -13.90 -8.85 -20.02
N GLU A 70 -12.89 -8.69 -19.16
CA GLU A 70 -11.71 -7.92 -19.49
C GLU A 70 -10.72 -8.81 -20.25
N SER A 71 -10.01 -8.19 -21.21
CA SER A 71 -8.93 -8.84 -21.93
C SER A 71 -7.93 -9.48 -20.96
N GLU A 72 -7.60 -10.74 -21.24
CA GLU A 72 -6.66 -11.52 -20.44
C GLU A 72 -5.32 -10.78 -20.28
N ILE A 73 -4.87 -10.67 -19.03
CA ILE A 73 -3.63 -9.99 -18.69
C ILE A 73 -2.53 -11.04 -18.68
N CYS A 74 -1.51 -10.84 -19.52
CA CYS A 74 -0.36 -11.72 -19.57
C CYS A 74 0.48 -11.54 -18.32
N SER A 75 0.95 -12.68 -17.80
CA SER A 75 1.87 -12.66 -16.69
C SER A 75 3.28 -12.22 -17.11
N GLN A 76 3.93 -11.49 -16.20
CA GLN A 76 5.32 -11.05 -16.33
C GLN A 76 6.31 -12.10 -15.82
N SER A 77 5.83 -13.12 -15.10
CA SER A 77 6.64 -14.25 -14.65
C SER A 77 5.78 -15.49 -14.40
N ASN A 78 6.37 -16.68 -14.45
CA ASN A 78 5.65 -17.93 -14.16
C ASN A 78 5.07 -17.98 -12.73
N ASN A 79 5.64 -17.17 -11.84
CA ASN A 79 5.27 -17.08 -10.43
C ASN A 79 4.04 -16.19 -10.19
N ILE A 80 3.57 -15.43 -11.18
CA ILE A 80 2.40 -14.56 -11.04
C ILE A 80 1.30 -15.10 -11.96
N GLN A 81 0.11 -15.29 -11.43
CA GLN A 81 -1.01 -15.87 -12.17
C GLN A 81 -2.33 -15.23 -11.76
N ASN A 82 -3.39 -15.47 -12.54
CA ASN A 82 -4.76 -15.06 -12.22
C ASN A 82 -4.89 -13.57 -11.87
N ILE A 83 -4.23 -12.71 -12.66
CA ILE A 83 -4.29 -11.26 -12.49
C ILE A 83 -5.71 -10.79 -12.86
N LYS A 84 -6.39 -10.15 -11.91
CA LYS A 84 -7.72 -9.55 -12.10
C LYS A 84 -7.67 -8.07 -11.74
N LEU A 85 -8.13 -7.21 -12.65
CA LEU A 85 -8.25 -5.77 -12.42
C LEU A 85 -9.69 -5.41 -12.06
N ARG A 86 -9.86 -4.41 -11.18
CA ARG A 86 -11.19 -3.97 -10.74
C ARG A 86 -11.24 -2.45 -10.59
N LYS A 87 -12.46 -1.92 -10.77
CA LYS A 87 -12.79 -0.48 -10.73
C LYS A 87 -11.92 0.34 -11.71
N PRO A 88 -12.21 0.28 -13.02
CA PRO A 88 -11.51 1.10 -14.00
C PRO A 88 -11.68 2.58 -13.67
N ILE A 89 -10.60 3.34 -13.81
CA ILE A 89 -10.53 4.78 -13.59
C ILE A 89 -10.70 5.46 -14.95
N PRO A 90 -11.74 6.28 -15.14
CA PRO A 90 -11.90 7.07 -16.37
C PRO A 90 -10.72 8.03 -16.57
N SER A 91 -10.31 8.24 -17.82
CA SER A 91 -9.14 9.06 -18.16
C SER A 91 -9.17 10.47 -17.57
N TYR A 92 -10.34 11.09 -17.43
CA TYR A 92 -10.47 12.43 -16.85
C TYR A 92 -10.24 12.50 -15.33
N LYS A 93 -10.31 11.37 -14.62
CA LYS A 93 -9.95 11.25 -13.19
C LYS A 93 -8.48 10.85 -12.99
N GLN A 94 -7.79 10.51 -14.07
CA GLN A 94 -6.38 10.16 -14.04
C GLN A 94 -5.54 11.42 -13.92
N MET A 95 -4.75 11.54 -12.85
CA MET A 95 -3.87 12.70 -12.64
C MET A 95 -2.42 12.46 -13.09
N ILE A 96 -2.10 11.25 -13.58
CA ILE A 96 -0.74 10.90 -14.03
C ILE A 96 -0.51 11.42 -15.45
N LYS A 97 0.56 12.17 -15.65
CA LYS A 97 1.01 12.67 -16.96
C LYS A 97 1.73 11.55 -17.73
N THR A 98 1.00 10.85 -18.60
CA THR A 98 1.55 9.76 -19.42
C THR A 98 2.35 10.23 -20.63
N ASP A 99 2.16 11.47 -21.07
CA ASP A 99 2.81 12.04 -22.26
C ASP A 99 4.17 12.69 -21.95
N THR A 100 4.94 12.10 -21.04
CA THR A 100 6.26 12.63 -20.63
C THR A 100 7.38 11.65 -20.98
N ALA A 101 8.54 12.18 -21.37
CA ALA A 101 9.71 11.34 -21.69
C ALA A 101 10.11 10.42 -20.52
N LEU A 102 9.97 10.91 -19.29
CA LEU A 102 10.21 10.12 -18.07
C LEU A 102 9.25 8.93 -17.97
N PHE A 103 7.94 9.13 -18.21
CA PHE A 103 6.97 8.03 -18.19
C PHE A 103 7.32 6.95 -19.22
N TYR A 104 7.70 7.33 -20.44
CA TYR A 104 8.11 6.37 -21.48
C TYR A 104 9.40 5.63 -21.12
N SER A 105 10.39 6.34 -20.57
CA SER A 105 11.66 5.73 -20.13
C SER A 105 11.43 4.72 -19.01
N ASP A 106 10.64 5.08 -18.00
CA ASP A 106 10.31 4.20 -16.87
C ASP A 106 9.53 2.97 -17.34
N LEU A 107 8.58 3.14 -18.26
CA LEU A 107 7.82 2.02 -18.81
C LEU A 107 8.72 1.08 -19.61
N ALA A 108 9.66 1.60 -20.40
CA ALA A 108 10.63 0.79 -21.13
C ALA A 108 11.51 -0.03 -20.18
N LEU A 109 12.02 0.58 -19.11
CA LEU A 109 12.77 -0.12 -18.06
C LEU A 109 11.92 -1.19 -17.37
N ALA A 110 10.65 -0.89 -17.08
CA ALA A 110 9.72 -1.84 -16.48
C ALA A 110 9.52 -3.11 -17.34
N TYR A 111 9.51 -2.96 -18.67
CA TYR A 111 9.47 -4.07 -19.61
C TYR A 111 10.77 -4.90 -19.62
N GLN A 112 11.92 -4.22 -19.60
CA GLN A 112 13.24 -4.88 -19.53
C GLN A 112 13.42 -5.70 -18.26
N ASN A 113 12.83 -5.29 -17.14
CA ASN A 113 12.93 -6.00 -15.86
C ASN A 113 12.39 -7.44 -15.89
N PHE A 114 11.47 -7.77 -16.80
CA PHE A 114 11.04 -9.15 -17.04
C PHE A 114 11.50 -9.68 -18.41
N ARG A 115 12.62 -9.15 -18.91
CA ARG A 115 13.34 -9.56 -20.12
C ARG A 115 12.53 -9.41 -21.42
N TYR A 116 11.62 -8.45 -21.45
CA TYR A 116 10.84 -8.16 -22.65
C TYR A 116 11.22 -6.79 -23.21
N ASN A 117 11.74 -6.73 -24.43
CA ASN A 117 12.06 -5.48 -25.11
C ASN A 117 10.84 -5.00 -25.91
N ALA A 118 9.91 -4.32 -25.25
CA ALA A 118 8.71 -3.79 -25.89
C ALA A 118 9.04 -2.61 -26.80
N SER A 119 8.49 -2.60 -28.01
CA SER A 119 8.32 -1.34 -28.75
C SER A 119 7.08 -0.64 -28.21
N LEU A 120 7.26 0.53 -27.58
CA LEU A 120 6.19 1.33 -26.96
C LEU A 120 5.35 2.08 -28.01
N VAL A 121 4.90 1.38 -29.05
CA VAL A 121 4.08 1.94 -30.14
C VAL A 121 2.69 2.32 -29.65
N ASN A 122 2.15 1.54 -28.71
CA ASN A 122 0.85 1.81 -28.13
C ASN A 122 0.97 2.89 -27.05
N LYS A 123 0.06 3.87 -27.08
CA LYS A 123 -0.03 4.95 -26.10
C LYS A 123 -1.30 4.89 -25.26
N SER A 124 -2.05 3.78 -25.36
CA SER A 124 -3.25 3.56 -24.55
C SER A 124 -2.89 2.90 -23.22
N TYR A 125 -3.31 3.55 -22.14
CA TYR A 125 -3.11 3.11 -20.77
C TYR A 125 -4.45 3.08 -20.06
N ASN A 126 -4.85 1.90 -19.58
CA ASN A 126 -6.11 1.74 -18.86
C ASN A 126 -5.81 1.59 -17.37
N PHE A 127 -6.37 2.48 -16.56
CA PHE A 127 -6.06 2.59 -15.14
C PHE A 127 -7.15 1.99 -14.26
N TYR A 128 -6.75 1.54 -13.07
CA TYR A 128 -7.59 0.79 -12.14
C TYR A 128 -7.29 1.16 -10.69
N GLU A 129 -8.28 1.07 -9.82
CA GLU A 129 -8.05 1.26 -8.38
C GLU A 129 -7.49 0.01 -7.70
N TYR A 130 -7.80 -1.20 -8.21
CA TYR A 130 -7.45 -2.48 -7.57
C TYR A 130 -6.90 -3.50 -8.57
N THR A 131 -5.97 -4.32 -8.10
CA THR A 131 -5.63 -5.60 -8.73
C THR A 131 -5.53 -6.71 -7.69
N SER A 132 -5.85 -7.94 -8.09
CA SER A 132 -5.55 -9.14 -7.33
C SER A 132 -4.86 -10.17 -8.21
N TYR A 133 -3.92 -10.92 -7.64
CA TYR A 133 -3.18 -11.96 -8.37
C TYR A 133 -2.78 -13.07 -7.40
N ILE A 134 -2.42 -14.23 -7.95
CA ILE A 134 -1.81 -15.32 -7.20
C ILE A 134 -0.30 -15.25 -7.43
N GLN A 135 0.45 -15.29 -6.33
CA GLN A 135 1.90 -15.37 -6.35
C GLN A 135 2.36 -16.73 -5.84
N ASN A 136 3.10 -17.47 -6.67
CA ASN A 136 3.71 -18.74 -6.31
C ASN A 136 5.17 -18.51 -5.92
N ASN A 137 5.48 -18.76 -4.64
CA ASN A 137 6.84 -18.64 -4.10
C ASN A 137 7.58 -19.99 -4.02
N GLY A 138 7.14 -20.99 -4.79
CA GLY A 138 7.70 -22.35 -4.84
C GLY A 138 7.16 -23.30 -3.77
N TYR A 139 6.73 -22.78 -2.61
CA TYR A 139 6.18 -23.57 -1.50
C TYR A 139 4.67 -23.44 -1.33
N SER A 140 4.12 -22.28 -1.68
CA SER A 140 2.71 -21.95 -1.48
C SER A 140 2.25 -20.88 -2.46
N GLU A 141 0.99 -20.97 -2.83
CA GLU A 141 0.28 -19.91 -3.55
C GLU A 141 -0.28 -18.89 -2.56
N VAL A 142 0.10 -17.63 -2.73
CA VAL A 142 -0.38 -16.52 -1.90
C VAL A 142 -1.27 -15.63 -2.75
N LYS A 143 -2.49 -15.40 -2.29
CA LYS A 143 -3.40 -14.41 -2.88
C LYS A 143 -2.96 -13.00 -2.49
N CYS A 144 -2.54 -12.24 -3.48
CA CYS A 144 -2.08 -10.87 -3.35
C CYS A 144 -3.16 -9.88 -3.80
N HIS A 145 -3.25 -8.77 -3.08
CA HIS A 145 -4.18 -7.68 -3.36
C HIS A 145 -3.41 -6.36 -3.31
N LEU A 146 -3.54 -5.56 -4.36
CA LEU A 146 -3.03 -4.20 -4.43
C LEU A 146 -4.18 -3.23 -4.59
N HIS A 147 -4.08 -2.11 -3.88
CA HIS A 147 -4.92 -0.95 -4.05
C HIS A 147 -4.05 0.28 -4.25
N LYS A 148 -4.59 1.27 -4.96
CA LYS A 148 -4.05 2.63 -4.95
C LYS A 148 -3.82 3.11 -3.50
N ASN A 149 -2.75 3.85 -3.26
CA ASN A 149 -2.28 4.29 -1.94
C ASN A 149 -1.79 3.17 -1.00
N ASN A 150 -1.70 1.91 -1.44
CA ASN A 150 -0.91 0.92 -0.69
C ASN A 150 0.58 1.24 -0.77
N VAL A 151 1.29 0.97 0.31
CA VAL A 151 2.75 1.07 0.38
C VAL A 151 3.36 -0.29 0.15
N VAL A 152 4.45 -0.31 -0.61
CA VAL A 152 5.14 -1.52 -1.04
C VAL A 152 6.64 -1.37 -0.90
N ALA A 153 7.32 -2.48 -0.62
CA ALA A 153 8.76 -2.59 -0.77
C ALA A 153 9.11 -2.96 -2.21
N ILE A 154 10.06 -2.22 -2.80
CA ILE A 154 10.56 -2.43 -4.15
C ILE A 154 12.06 -2.70 -4.04
N HIS A 155 12.48 -3.84 -4.61
CA HIS A 155 13.88 -4.26 -4.65
C HIS A 155 14.40 -4.12 -6.07
N THR A 156 15.27 -3.15 -6.32
CA THR A 156 15.92 -2.97 -7.63
C THR A 156 17.40 -3.21 -7.51
N ASN A 157 18.07 -3.68 -8.56
CA ASN A 157 19.52 -3.91 -8.52
C ASN A 157 20.33 -2.63 -8.22
N ASP A 158 19.77 -1.46 -8.55
CA ASP A 158 20.45 -0.17 -8.43
C ASP A 158 20.23 0.53 -7.08
N TYR A 159 19.31 0.01 -6.24
CA TYR A 159 18.97 0.61 -4.95
C TYR A 159 18.85 -0.46 -3.86
N SER A 160 19.25 -0.13 -2.63
CA SER A 160 18.78 -0.90 -1.46
C SER A 160 17.25 -0.96 -1.44
N GLU A 161 16.67 -1.94 -0.75
CA GLU A 161 15.22 -2.04 -0.53
C GLU A 161 14.63 -0.66 -0.22
N GLY A 162 13.68 -0.22 -1.06
CA GLY A 162 13.05 1.08 -0.95
C GLY A 162 11.54 0.96 -0.79
N TYR A 163 10.94 1.90 -0.06
CA TYR A 163 9.49 1.95 0.12
C TYR A 163 8.87 2.92 -0.87
N ALA A 164 7.73 2.55 -1.44
CA ALA A 164 6.99 3.40 -2.37
C ALA A 164 5.48 3.28 -2.18
N MET A 165 4.75 4.37 -2.44
CA MET A 165 3.30 4.39 -2.45
C MET A 165 2.77 4.21 -3.87
N ILE A 166 1.85 3.28 -4.07
CA ILE A 166 1.18 3.06 -5.37
C ILE A 166 0.26 4.26 -5.65
N LYS A 167 0.54 5.04 -6.68
CA LYS A 167 -0.36 6.11 -7.14
C LYS A 167 -1.30 5.65 -8.25
N ALA A 168 -0.91 4.65 -9.03
CA ALA A 168 -1.82 4.01 -9.97
C ALA A 168 -1.44 2.58 -10.31
N ILE A 169 -2.43 1.84 -10.77
CA ILE A 169 -2.32 0.51 -11.34
C ILE A 169 -2.86 0.62 -12.76
N PHE A 170 -2.12 0.14 -13.76
CA PHE A 170 -2.54 0.26 -15.16
C PHE A 170 -2.09 -0.89 -16.02
N LYS A 171 -2.92 -1.24 -17.01
CA LYS A 171 -2.51 -2.16 -18.07
C LYS A 171 -2.08 -1.40 -19.32
N HIS A 172 -1.08 -1.94 -20.00
CA HIS A 172 -0.56 -1.43 -21.25
C HIS A 172 -0.49 -2.56 -22.28
N LYS A 173 -0.87 -2.26 -23.53
CA LYS A 173 -0.81 -3.22 -24.64
C LYS A 173 0.56 -3.12 -25.31
N SER A 174 1.33 -4.19 -25.21
CA SER A 174 2.64 -4.31 -25.84
C SER A 174 2.54 -4.42 -27.38
N SER A 175 3.68 -4.26 -28.07
CA SER A 175 3.83 -4.46 -29.51
C SER A 175 3.44 -5.86 -29.98
N ASN A 176 3.50 -6.90 -29.13
CA ASN A 176 3.00 -8.25 -29.45
C ASN A 176 1.47 -8.38 -29.33
N GLY A 177 0.75 -7.30 -29.04
CA GLY A 177 -0.69 -7.29 -28.86
C GLY A 177 -1.17 -7.77 -27.48
N SER A 178 -0.27 -8.25 -26.61
CA SER A 178 -0.59 -8.72 -25.27
C SER A 178 -0.69 -7.57 -24.25
N TYR A 179 -1.57 -7.72 -23.26
CA TYR A 179 -1.71 -6.75 -22.17
C TYR A 179 -0.86 -7.14 -20.96
N TYR A 180 -0.10 -6.20 -20.43
CA TYR A 180 0.73 -6.38 -19.23
C TYR A 180 0.34 -5.36 -18.16
N LEU A 181 0.50 -5.73 -16.88
CA LEU A 181 0.14 -4.89 -15.74
C LEU A 181 1.34 -4.17 -15.13
N PHE A 182 1.18 -2.90 -14.82
CA PHE A 182 2.21 -2.08 -14.17
C PHE A 182 1.63 -1.29 -13.01
N ILE A 183 2.51 -0.92 -12.09
CA ILE A 183 2.24 0.08 -11.06
C ILE A 183 3.01 1.36 -11.36
N TYR A 184 2.43 2.50 -11.02
CA TYR A 184 3.12 3.79 -10.94
C TYR A 184 3.21 4.18 -9.47
N VAL A 185 4.39 4.59 -9.00
CA VAL A 185 4.66 4.86 -7.59
C VAL A 185 5.29 6.21 -7.34
N ASP A 186 5.12 6.70 -6.12
CA ASP A 186 5.93 7.78 -5.53
C ASP A 186 6.80 7.19 -4.41
N TRP A 187 8.06 7.62 -4.34
CA TRP A 187 9.04 7.06 -3.41
C TRP A 187 8.98 7.70 -2.04
N PHE A 188 9.22 6.89 -1.02
CA PHE A 188 9.56 7.38 0.31
C PHE A 188 11.06 7.62 0.44
N GLU A 189 11.41 8.72 1.07
CA GLU A 189 12.79 9.07 1.45
C GLU A 189 12.90 9.07 2.98
N ASP A 190 13.85 8.30 3.53
CA ASP A 190 14.15 8.31 4.96
C ASP A 190 14.84 9.63 5.32
N ILE A 191 14.26 10.40 6.24
CA ILE A 191 14.86 11.67 6.67
C ILE A 191 15.83 11.50 7.85
N SER A 192 16.18 10.26 8.21
CA SER A 192 17.10 9.89 9.29
C SER A 192 16.69 10.48 10.65
N ARG A 193 15.38 10.62 10.87
CA ARG A 193 14.79 11.10 12.12
C ARG A 193 13.80 10.07 12.64
N LYS A 194 13.66 10.02 13.96
CA LYS A 194 12.66 9.21 14.63
C LYS A 194 11.60 10.11 15.26
N HIS A 195 10.35 9.67 15.20
CA HIS A 195 9.25 10.39 15.83
C HIS A 195 9.41 10.34 17.35
N ILE A 196 9.31 11.50 17.99
CA ILE A 196 9.73 11.70 19.40
C ILE A 196 8.96 10.78 20.37
N LYS A 197 7.68 10.48 20.08
CA LYS A 197 6.84 9.68 20.98
C LYS A 197 6.93 8.18 20.77
N VAL A 198 6.95 7.75 19.50
CA VAL A 198 6.87 6.33 19.15
C VAL A 198 8.22 5.77 18.73
N ASN A 199 9.24 6.62 18.55
CA ASN A 199 10.58 6.23 18.11
C ASN A 199 10.63 5.51 16.74
N CYS A 200 9.54 5.59 15.95
CA CYS A 200 9.47 5.09 14.58
C CYS A 200 10.28 5.98 13.62
N PRO A 201 10.97 5.42 12.62
CA PRO A 201 11.58 6.20 11.55
C PRO A 201 10.55 7.02 10.78
N ILE A 202 10.93 8.24 10.41
CA ILE A 202 10.11 9.17 9.63
C ILE A 202 10.60 9.15 8.18
N PHE A 203 9.64 9.09 7.26
CA PHE A 203 9.83 9.15 5.83
C PHE A 203 9.06 10.31 5.23
N VAL A 204 9.53 10.83 4.10
CA VAL A 204 8.82 11.83 3.29
C VAL A 204 8.45 11.23 1.94
N LEU A 205 7.18 11.35 1.55
CA LEU A 205 6.73 10.97 0.22
C LEU A 205 7.15 12.03 -0.81
N ARG A 206 7.94 11.62 -1.81
CA ARG A 206 8.45 12.50 -2.86
C ARG A 206 7.73 12.26 -4.18
N GLN A 207 7.14 13.32 -4.72
CA GLN A 207 6.48 13.31 -6.03
C GLN A 207 7.45 13.61 -7.17
N ASP A 208 8.55 14.33 -6.92
CA ASP A 208 9.54 14.65 -7.96
C ASP A 208 10.86 13.99 -7.59
N THR A 209 11.07 12.79 -8.11
CA THR A 209 12.32 12.03 -7.95
C THR A 209 12.87 11.67 -9.31
N SER A 210 14.20 11.68 -9.44
CA SER A 210 14.90 11.08 -10.59
C SER A 210 14.82 9.54 -10.61
N ARG A 211 14.29 8.93 -9.55
CA ARG A 211 14.10 7.48 -9.45
C ARG A 211 12.97 7.03 -10.37
N CYS A 212 13.17 5.87 -11.00
CA CYS A 212 12.17 5.20 -11.82
C CYS A 212 10.88 5.00 -11.01
N LYS A 213 9.72 5.23 -11.64
CA LYS A 213 8.40 5.19 -11.00
C LYS A 213 7.49 4.08 -11.49
N ILE A 214 7.86 3.38 -12.56
CA ILE A 214 7.02 2.34 -13.16
C ILE A 214 7.67 0.99 -12.94
N PHE A 215 6.89 0.06 -12.37
CA PHE A 215 7.39 -1.27 -12.06
C PHE A 215 6.41 -2.37 -12.50
N PRO A 216 6.92 -3.52 -12.97
CA PRO A 216 6.14 -4.75 -13.07
C PRO A 216 5.83 -5.29 -11.67
N LEU A 217 4.84 -6.19 -11.58
CA LEU A 217 4.49 -6.85 -10.31
C LEU A 217 5.60 -7.75 -9.77
N THR A 218 6.52 -8.20 -10.63
CA THR A 218 7.59 -9.15 -10.31
C THR A 218 8.62 -8.61 -9.31
N ILE A 219 8.69 -7.29 -9.13
CA ILE A 219 9.69 -6.62 -8.29
C ILE A 219 9.19 -6.39 -6.86
N MET A 220 7.90 -6.64 -6.61
CA MET A 220 7.26 -6.33 -5.33
C MET A 220 7.53 -7.45 -4.33
N ASP A 221 8.28 -7.17 -3.27
CA ASP A 221 8.46 -8.10 -2.16
C ASP A 221 7.36 -7.88 -1.11
N GLY A 222 6.17 -8.38 -1.41
CA GLY A 222 5.08 -8.54 -0.43
C GLY A 222 4.57 -7.24 0.22
N VAL A 223 3.42 -6.76 -0.29
CA VAL A 223 2.64 -5.61 0.24
C VAL A 223 2.33 -5.68 1.74
N ARG A 224 2.42 -6.88 2.32
CA ARG A 224 2.08 -7.15 3.73
C ARG A 224 3.25 -6.96 4.71
N LYS A 225 4.44 -6.58 4.25
CA LYS A 225 5.62 -6.39 5.13
C LYS A 225 5.78 -4.95 5.62
N THR A 226 5.17 -3.97 4.96
CA THR A 226 5.50 -2.54 5.14
C THR A 226 4.31 -1.74 5.68
N HIS A 227 4.47 -1.13 6.86
CA HIS A 227 3.38 -0.46 7.56
C HIS A 227 3.69 1.02 7.72
N PHE A 228 3.19 1.83 6.79
CA PHE A 228 3.34 3.28 6.84
C PHE A 228 2.07 3.94 7.35
N VAL A 229 2.24 4.89 8.27
CA VAL A 229 1.16 5.69 8.85
C VAL A 229 1.46 7.16 8.57
N HIS A 230 0.48 7.93 8.12
CA HIS A 230 0.66 9.36 7.87
C HIS A 230 0.91 10.12 9.18
N ASP A 231 1.91 11.00 9.21
CA ASP A 231 2.26 11.81 10.39
C ASP A 231 1.43 13.11 10.42
N CYS A 232 0.13 12.97 10.68
CA CYS A 232 -0.80 14.10 10.79
C CYS A 232 -0.38 15.05 11.94
N ASN A 233 -0.19 16.33 11.65
CA ASN A 233 0.04 17.38 12.64
C ASN A 233 -1.06 18.48 12.59
N THR A 234 -0.95 19.51 13.42
CA THR A 234 -1.92 20.62 13.52
C THR A 234 -2.09 21.43 12.23
N GLY A 235 -1.19 21.27 11.26
CA GLY A 235 -1.27 21.90 9.95
C GLY A 235 -1.98 21.06 8.89
N CYS A 236 -2.57 19.91 9.23
CA CYS A 236 -3.36 19.12 8.28
C CYS A 236 -4.83 19.56 8.32
N GLN A 237 -5.36 20.09 7.21
CA GLN A 237 -6.78 20.41 7.10
C GLN A 237 -7.65 19.16 6.96
N ASP A 238 -8.82 19.17 7.61
CA ASP A 238 -9.82 18.11 7.49
C ASP A 238 -10.18 17.87 6.01
N ASN A 239 -10.11 16.60 5.58
CA ASN A 239 -10.31 16.12 4.20
C ASN A 239 -9.18 16.45 3.20
N ASN A 240 -8.10 17.13 3.60
CA ASN A 240 -6.96 17.47 2.73
C ASN A 240 -5.60 17.03 3.30
N HIS A 241 -5.62 15.99 4.13
CA HIS A 241 -4.46 15.47 4.86
C HIS A 241 -3.27 15.04 3.96
N ASP A 242 -3.53 14.67 2.71
CA ASP A 242 -2.51 14.12 1.78
C ASP A 242 -1.69 15.18 1.03
N LEU A 243 -2.07 16.46 1.10
CA LEU A 243 -1.49 17.50 0.22
C LEU A 243 -0.49 18.44 0.91
N GLU A 244 -0.65 18.71 2.20
CA GLU A 244 0.16 19.73 2.89
C GLU A 244 1.32 19.12 3.72
N HIS A 245 1.19 17.86 4.13
CA HIS A 245 2.19 17.16 4.94
C HIS A 245 2.49 15.79 4.34
N ASN A 246 3.67 15.64 3.75
CA ASN A 246 4.09 14.39 3.11
C ASN A 246 4.90 13.48 4.05
N GLN A 247 4.77 13.65 5.36
CA GLN A 247 5.52 12.87 6.36
C GLN A 247 4.73 11.62 6.77
N TYR A 248 5.46 10.51 6.88
CA TYR A 248 4.92 9.21 7.23
C TYR A 248 5.86 8.50 8.20
N LEU A 249 5.28 7.74 9.11
CA LEU A 249 5.98 6.90 10.07
C LEU A 249 6.05 5.47 9.53
N ASN A 250 7.25 4.90 9.44
CA ASN A 250 7.39 3.46 9.23
C ASN A 250 7.22 2.74 10.58
N ASN A 251 6.11 2.02 10.73
CA ASN A 251 5.80 1.28 11.94
C ASN A 251 6.65 0.00 12.03
N ILE A 252 7.77 0.12 12.74
CA ILE A 252 8.71 -0.97 13.00
C ILE A 252 8.26 -1.92 14.14
N PHE A 253 7.22 -1.57 14.89
CA PHE A 253 6.66 -2.44 15.94
C PHE A 253 5.69 -3.49 15.39
N PHE A 254 5.63 -3.62 14.06
CA PHE A 254 4.89 -4.67 13.42
C PHE A 254 5.56 -6.03 13.66
N PHE A 255 5.07 -6.76 14.67
CA PHE A 255 5.45 -8.15 14.89
C PHE A 255 4.87 -9.02 13.77
N LYS A 256 5.73 -9.72 13.03
CA LYS A 256 5.30 -10.94 12.32
C LYS A 256 4.98 -11.98 13.39
N ALA A 257 3.72 -12.34 13.55
CA ALA A 257 3.38 -13.58 14.24
C ALA A 257 4.00 -14.73 13.44
N ILE A 258 4.84 -15.53 14.09
CA ILE A 258 5.31 -16.83 13.57
C ILE A 258 4.14 -17.81 13.68
#